data_AF-Q55827-F1
#
_entry.id   AF-Q55827-F1
#
_cell.length_a   1.000
_cell.length_b   1.000
_cell.length_c   1.000
_cell.angle_alpha   90.00
_cell.angle_beta   90.00
_cell.angle_gamma   90.00
#
_symmetry.space_group_name_H-M   'P 1'
#
loop_
_entity.id
_entity.type
_entity.pdbx_description
1 polymer ?
#
loop_
_entity_poly.entity_id
_entity_poly.type
_entity_poly.pdbx_seq_one_letter_code
_entity_poly.pdbx_strand_id
1 'polypeptide(L)'
;MVQSTVELWQKNLHRAKQARDLVFDYALGTSLITLLPIAGYYSLRLLLVLFLLVKMCRDIGKIWQFPRGQDLLAIAGNIFGAIGAVITAAVVWVTLLAIGIWVPYFDSFKGFAGLFTLTWMLGQSTNQYYANGALGHRFHQPVQPDQESINHGHL
;
A
#
# COMPACT_ATOMS: atom_id res chain seq x y z
N MET A 1 9.00 -30.60 -2.17
CA MET A 1 9.32 -29.37 -1.39
C MET A 1 9.68 -28.16 -2.25
N VAL A 2 10.57 -28.26 -3.25
CA VAL A 2 11.00 -27.08 -4.05
C VAL A 2 9.89 -26.49 -4.93
N GLN A 3 9.01 -27.32 -5.52
CA GLN A 3 7.91 -26.81 -6.33
C GLN A 3 6.89 -26.00 -5.50
N SER A 4 6.53 -26.46 -4.30
CA SER A 4 5.55 -25.75 -3.46
C SER A 4 6.06 -24.41 -2.96
N THR A 5 7.37 -24.27 -2.69
CA THR A 5 7.97 -22.98 -2.35
C THR A 5 7.98 -22.04 -3.56
N VAL A 6 8.35 -22.52 -4.76
CA VAL A 6 8.35 -21.71 -5.98
C VAL A 6 6.95 -21.19 -6.32
N GLU A 7 5.93 -22.04 -6.28
CA GLU A 7 4.53 -21.62 -6.51
C GLU A 7 4.07 -20.57 -5.49
N LEU A 8 4.46 -20.74 -4.23
CA LEU A 8 4.17 -19.78 -3.17
C LEU A 8 4.81 -18.41 -3.45
N TRP A 9 6.09 -18.40 -3.83
CA TRP A 9 6.82 -17.19 -4.20
C TRP A 9 6.16 -16.51 -5.40
N GLN A 10 5.83 -17.26 -6.44
CA GLN A 10 5.14 -16.72 -7.62
C GLN A 10 3.79 -16.09 -7.26
N LYS A 11 2.98 -16.74 -6.41
CA LYS A 11 1.68 -16.22 -5.96
C LYS A 11 1.83 -14.92 -5.18
N ASN A 12 2.82 -14.84 -4.28
CA ASN A 12 3.07 -13.64 -3.49
C ASN A 12 3.60 -12.49 -4.34
N LEU A 13 4.51 -12.77 -5.30
CA LEU A 13 5.00 -11.78 -6.27
C LEU A 13 3.86 -11.23 -7.13
N HIS A 14 2.94 -12.10 -7.57
CA HIS A 14 1.77 -11.68 -8.34
C HIS A 14 0.86 -10.75 -7.52
N ARG A 15 0.58 -11.09 -6.26
CA ARG A 15 -0.21 -10.23 -5.35
C ARG A 15 0.47 -8.90 -5.08
N ALA A 16 1.78 -8.90 -4.83
CA ALA A 16 2.54 -7.67 -4.61
C ALA A 16 2.53 -6.75 -5.83
N LYS A 17 2.64 -7.33 -7.04
CA LYS A 17 2.49 -6.58 -8.30
C LYS A 17 1.09 -6.00 -8.44
N GLN A 18 0.04 -6.80 -8.22
CA GLN A 18 -1.34 -6.33 -8.27
C GLN A 18 -1.61 -5.20 -7.29
N ALA A 19 -1.11 -5.30 -6.06
CA ALA A 19 -1.26 -4.25 -5.05
C ALA A 19 -0.52 -2.97 -5.46
N ARG A 20 0.69 -3.09 -6.03
CA ARG A 20 1.45 -1.93 -6.52
C ARG A 20 0.78 -1.24 -7.71
N ASP A 21 0.27 -2.01 -8.66
CA ASP A 21 -0.45 -1.49 -9.82
C ASP A 21 -1.73 -0.76 -9.35
N LEU A 22 -2.47 -1.35 -8.40
CA LEU A 22 -3.63 -0.71 -7.77
C LEU A 22 -3.27 0.60 -7.06
N VAL A 23 -2.20 0.62 -6.26
CA VAL A 23 -1.72 1.84 -5.57
C VAL A 23 -1.35 2.92 -6.59
N PHE A 24 -0.73 2.55 -7.70
CA PHE A 24 -0.39 3.48 -8.76
C PHE A 24 -1.64 4.11 -9.39
N ASP A 25 -2.66 3.30 -9.70
CA ASP A 25 -3.93 3.78 -10.25
C ASP A 25 -4.64 4.74 -9.30
N TYR A 26 -4.68 4.41 -8.01
CA TYR A 26 -5.23 5.31 -6.99
C TYR A 26 -4.38 6.58 -6.82
N ALA A 27 -3.04 6.48 -6.87
CA ALA A 27 -2.16 7.63 -6.77
C ALA A 27 -2.37 8.59 -7.94
N LEU A 28 -2.46 8.09 -9.17
CA LEU A 28 -2.81 8.91 -10.33
C LEU A 28 -4.22 9.50 -10.19
N GLY A 29 -5.22 8.69 -9.84
CA GLY A 29 -6.61 9.14 -9.70
C GLY A 29 -6.77 10.25 -8.66
N THR A 30 -6.19 10.08 -7.48
CA THR A 30 -6.20 11.10 -6.41
C THR A 30 -5.45 12.37 -6.80
N SER A 31 -4.34 12.24 -7.52
CA SER A 31 -3.55 13.39 -7.98
C SER A 31 -4.27 14.18 -9.06
N LEU A 32 -4.92 13.51 -10.00
CA LEU A 32 -5.73 14.16 -11.05
C LEU A 32 -6.90 14.98 -10.48
N ILE A 33 -7.45 14.59 -9.32
CA ILE A 33 -8.50 15.38 -8.64
C ILE A 33 -8.01 16.80 -8.30
N THR A 34 -6.73 17.00 -8.04
CA THR A 34 -6.19 18.34 -7.74
C THR A 34 -6.09 19.23 -8.96
N LEU A 35 -5.94 18.66 -10.15
CA LEU A 35 -5.88 19.40 -11.41
C LEU A 35 -7.25 19.93 -11.84
N LEU A 36 -8.35 19.29 -11.41
CA LEU A 36 -9.70 19.72 -11.76
C LEU A 36 -10.04 21.05 -11.06
N PRO A 37 -10.22 22.18 -11.77
CA PRO A 37 -10.48 23.48 -11.17
C PRO A 37 -11.97 23.64 -10.81
N ILE A 38 -12.48 22.80 -9.92
CA ILE A 38 -13.83 22.92 -9.35
C ILE A 38 -13.83 23.99 -8.25
N ALA A 39 -13.99 25.26 -8.61
CA ALA A 39 -13.98 26.38 -7.67
C ALA A 39 -15.06 26.22 -6.59
N GLY A 40 -14.72 26.50 -5.31
CA GLY A 40 -15.67 26.51 -4.18
C GLY A 40 -15.87 25.18 -3.45
N TYR A 41 -15.31 24.06 -3.94
CA TYR A 41 -15.56 22.72 -3.37
C TYR A 41 -14.31 22.05 -2.81
N TYR A 42 -13.40 22.80 -2.17
CA TYR A 42 -12.19 22.24 -1.55
C TYR A 42 -12.52 21.12 -0.56
N SER A 43 -13.54 21.30 0.27
CA SER A 43 -13.98 20.28 1.23
C SER A 43 -14.48 19.02 0.55
N LEU A 44 -15.22 19.15 -0.57
CA LEU A 44 -15.70 18.00 -1.35
C LEU A 44 -14.53 17.23 -1.97
N ARG A 45 -13.52 17.93 -2.51
CA ARG A 45 -12.32 17.29 -3.07
C ARG A 45 -11.55 16.54 -2.00
N LEU A 46 -11.36 17.14 -0.82
CA LEU A 46 -10.68 16.49 0.29
C LEU A 46 -11.45 15.25 0.77
N LEU A 47 -12.77 15.35 0.87
CA LEU A 47 -13.64 14.22 1.20
C LEU A 47 -13.52 13.09 0.16
N LEU A 48 -13.49 13.44 -1.13
CA LEU A 48 -13.33 12.47 -2.21
C LEU A 48 -11.96 11.80 -2.16
N VAL A 49 -10.87 12.56 -1.96
CA VAL A 49 -9.51 12.03 -1.80
C VAL A 49 -9.45 11.10 -0.60
N LEU A 50 -9.99 11.52 0.56
CA LEU A 50 -10.05 10.69 1.76
C LEU A 50 -10.82 9.38 1.51
N PHE A 51 -11.95 9.46 0.82
CA PHE A 51 -12.73 8.28 0.43
C PHE A 51 -11.92 7.34 -0.47
N LEU A 52 -11.19 7.87 -1.46
CA LEU A 52 -10.31 7.08 -2.33
C LEU A 52 -9.15 6.43 -1.56
N LEU A 53 -8.53 7.14 -0.62
CA LEU A 53 -7.46 6.59 0.21
C LEU A 53 -7.96 5.44 1.08
N VAL A 54 -9.10 5.61 1.74
CA VAL A 54 -9.72 4.55 2.55
C VAL A 54 -10.11 3.35 1.67
N LYS A 55 -10.68 3.62 0.49
CA LYS A 55 -11.05 2.58 -0.48
C LYS A 55 -9.81 1.83 -0.99
N MET A 56 -8.70 2.52 -1.28
CA MET A 56 -7.42 1.93 -1.66
C MET A 56 -6.93 0.98 -0.57
N CYS A 57 -6.89 1.42 0.69
CA CYS A 57 -6.47 0.57 1.81
C CYS A 57 -7.32 -0.69 1.92
N ARG A 58 -8.64 -0.56 1.75
CA ARG A 58 -9.57 -1.70 1.75
C ARG A 58 -9.33 -2.64 0.57
N ASP A 59 -9.09 -2.13 -0.63
CA ASP A 59 -8.88 -2.95 -1.83
C ASP A 59 -7.52 -3.68 -1.78
N ILE A 60 -6.47 -3.06 -1.24
CA ILE A 60 -5.21 -3.75 -0.91
C ILE A 60 -5.47 -4.87 0.10
N GLY A 61 -6.24 -4.61 1.16
CA GLY A 61 -6.59 -5.62 2.15
C GLY A 61 -7.32 -6.83 1.55
N LYS A 62 -8.16 -6.62 0.53
CA LYS A 62 -8.81 -7.72 -0.22
C LYS A 62 -7.82 -8.57 -1.00
N ILE A 63 -6.81 -7.97 -1.64
CA ILE A 63 -5.76 -8.71 -2.37
C ILE A 63 -5.03 -9.69 -1.44
N TRP A 64 -4.84 -9.29 -0.18
CA TRP A 64 -4.21 -10.11 0.86
C TRP A 64 -5.18 -10.94 1.70
N GLN A 65 -6.49 -10.87 1.42
CA GLN A 65 -7.55 -11.62 2.12
C GLN A 65 -7.72 -11.26 3.61
N PHE A 66 -7.38 -10.03 4.01
CA PHE A 66 -7.50 -9.52 5.39
C PHE A 66 -7.02 -10.53 6.45
N PRO A 67 -5.71 -10.87 6.48
CA PRO A 67 -5.19 -11.79 7.48
C PRO A 67 -5.57 -11.28 8.88
N ARG A 68 -6.39 -12.06 9.60
CA ARG A 68 -6.75 -11.79 11.00
C ARG A 68 -5.58 -12.19 11.89
N GLY A 69 -5.35 -11.44 12.97
CA GLY A 69 -4.35 -11.76 13.99
C GLY A 69 -3.03 -11.01 13.87
N GLN A 70 -3.03 -9.77 13.39
CA GLN A 70 -1.82 -8.95 13.40
C GLN A 70 -1.51 -8.43 14.81
N ASP A 71 -0.24 -8.53 15.20
CA ASP A 71 0.27 -8.01 16.47
C ASP A 71 0.06 -6.49 16.59
N LEU A 72 -0.08 -6.00 17.82
CA LEU A 72 -0.20 -4.57 18.13
C LEU A 72 0.91 -3.73 17.48
N LEU A 73 2.11 -4.32 17.35
CA LEU A 73 3.27 -3.71 16.71
C LEU A 73 3.05 -3.44 15.21
N ALA A 74 2.36 -4.34 14.49
CA ALA A 74 2.05 -4.14 13.10
C ALA A 74 1.08 -2.96 12.92
N ILE A 75 0.07 -2.86 13.80
CA ILE A 75 -0.90 -1.76 13.78
C ILE A 75 -0.18 -0.43 14.02
N ALA A 76 0.70 -0.38 15.03
CA ALA A 76 1.53 0.78 15.30
C ALA A 76 2.40 1.13 14.09
N GLY A 77 3.05 0.14 13.46
CA GLY A 77 3.85 0.33 12.25
C GLY A 77 3.07 0.93 11.09
N ASN A 78 1.82 0.51 10.89
CA ASN A 78 0.94 1.10 9.86
C ASN A 78 0.56 2.55 10.18
N ILE A 79 0.30 2.88 11.46
CA ILE A 79 0.02 4.25 11.89
C ILE A 79 1.25 5.15 11.68
N PHE A 80 2.43 4.69 12.09
CA PHE A 80 3.69 5.40 11.84
C PHE A 80 3.98 5.55 10.35
N GLY A 81 3.68 4.53 9.54
CA GLY A 81 3.80 4.60 8.09
C GLY A 81 2.86 5.64 7.46
N ALA A 82 1.61 5.74 7.95
CA ALA A 82 0.68 6.77 7.53
C ALA A 82 1.16 8.18 7.92
N ILE A 83 1.69 8.36 9.14
CA ILE A 83 2.30 9.62 9.58
C ILE A 83 3.50 9.98 8.70
N GLY A 84 4.38 9.00 8.43
CA GLY A 84 5.52 9.17 7.54
C GLY A 84 5.12 9.55 6.12
N ALA A 85 4.03 8.97 5.60
CA ALA A 85 3.47 9.33 4.30
C ALA A 85 2.99 10.79 4.26
N VAL A 86 2.32 11.26 5.31
CA VAL A 86 1.88 12.66 5.45
C VAL A 86 3.08 13.61 5.50
N ILE A 87 4.09 13.30 6.31
CA ILE A 87 5.31 14.11 6.41
C ILE A 87 6.02 14.17 5.06
N THR A 88 6.17 13.04 4.39
CA THR A 88 6.86 12.95 3.09
C THR A 88 6.09 13.72 2.02
N ALA A 89 4.76 13.61 1.98
CA ALA A 89 3.92 14.39 1.09
C ALA A 89 4.04 15.90 1.36
N ALA A 90 4.08 16.30 2.63
CA ALA A 90 4.31 17.69 3.02
C ALA A 90 5.68 18.20 2.57
N VAL A 91 6.73 17.39 2.73
CA VAL A 91 8.09 17.73 2.27
C VAL A 91 8.13 17.87 0.74
N VAL A 92 7.50 16.96 -0.01
CA VAL A 92 7.41 17.06 -1.47
C VAL A 92 6.63 18.32 -1.89
N TRP A 93 5.52 18.61 -1.22
CA TRP A 93 4.74 19.81 -1.45
C TRP A 93 5.56 21.09 -1.22
N VAL A 94 6.25 21.18 -0.07
CA VAL A 94 7.07 22.35 0.30
C VAL A 94 8.26 22.50 -0.64
N THR A 95 8.90 21.39 -1.04
CA THR A 95 9.98 21.39 -2.03
C THR A 95 9.49 21.95 -3.37
N LEU A 96 8.31 21.53 -3.83
CA LEU A 96 7.74 22.05 -5.08
C LEU A 96 7.30 23.51 -4.97
N LEU A 97 6.84 23.97 -3.81
CA LEU A 97 6.61 25.39 -3.55
C LEU A 97 7.92 26.19 -3.68
N ALA A 98 9.01 25.71 -3.07
CA ALA A 98 10.31 26.37 -3.13
C ALA A 98 10.84 26.45 -4.57
N ILE A 99 10.65 25.39 -5.36
CA ILE A 99 10.98 25.37 -6.80
C ILE A 99 10.05 26.30 -7.59
N GLY A 100 8.76 26.34 -7.25
CA GLY A 100 7.75 27.16 -7.91
C GLY A 100 8.01 28.68 -7.83
N ILE A 101 8.75 29.13 -6.80
CA ILE A 101 9.21 30.53 -6.69
C ILE A 101 10.12 30.90 -7.87
N TRP A 102 10.96 29.97 -8.33
CA TRP A 102 11.89 30.19 -9.44
C TRP A 102 11.27 29.85 -10.79
N VAL A 103 10.34 28.90 -10.83
CA VAL A 103 9.71 28.44 -12.06
C VAL A 103 8.18 28.39 -11.90
N PRO A 104 7.45 29.44 -12.34
CA PRO A 104 6.02 29.62 -12.02
C PRO A 104 5.10 28.53 -12.59
N TYR A 105 5.55 27.79 -13.61
CA TYR A 105 4.77 26.69 -14.20
C TYR A 105 4.55 25.51 -13.26
N PHE A 106 5.36 25.36 -12.20
CA PHE A 106 5.22 24.25 -11.25
C PHE A 106 4.16 24.47 -10.16
N ASP A 107 3.61 25.69 -10.03
CA ASP A 107 2.67 25.97 -8.95
C ASP A 107 1.36 25.16 -9.08
N SER A 108 0.95 24.81 -10.30
CA SER A 108 -0.20 23.93 -10.55
C SER A 108 0.08 22.45 -10.20
N PHE A 109 1.34 22.03 -10.19
CA PHE A 109 1.73 20.63 -9.98
C PHE A 109 1.97 20.26 -8.51
N LYS A 110 2.07 21.25 -7.60
CA LYS A 110 2.27 21.00 -6.15
C LYS A 110 1.19 20.08 -5.57
N GLY A 111 -0.06 20.33 -5.95
CA GLY A 111 -1.23 19.54 -5.57
C GLY A 111 -1.12 18.09 -6.00
N PHE A 112 -0.80 17.93 -7.28
CA PHE A 112 -0.68 16.64 -7.93
C PHE A 112 0.41 15.80 -7.27
N ALA A 113 1.63 16.34 -7.17
CA ALA A 113 2.76 15.59 -6.63
C ALA A 113 2.61 15.29 -5.14
N GLY A 114 2.08 16.23 -4.34
CA GLY A 114 1.83 16.01 -2.92
C GLY A 114 0.84 14.88 -2.68
N LEU A 115 -0.29 14.86 -3.40
CA LEU A 115 -1.25 13.76 -3.30
C LEU A 115 -0.72 12.46 -3.90
N PHE A 116 0.03 12.53 -5.01
CA PHE A 116 0.64 11.34 -5.61
C PHE A 116 1.55 10.66 -4.60
N THR A 117 2.47 11.42 -4.00
CA THR A 117 3.40 10.91 -2.99
C THR A 117 2.65 10.41 -1.75
N LEU A 118 1.64 11.13 -1.27
CA LEU A 118 0.84 10.71 -0.13
C LEU A 118 0.18 9.34 -0.39
N THR A 119 -0.56 9.23 -1.49
CA THR A 119 -1.28 8.02 -1.86
C THR A 119 -0.33 6.86 -2.13
N TRP A 120 0.77 7.11 -2.83
CA TRP A 120 1.79 6.11 -3.10
C TRP A 120 2.43 5.58 -1.82
N MET A 121 2.91 6.46 -0.93
CA MET A 121 3.55 6.07 0.32
C MET A 121 2.59 5.34 1.26
N LEU A 122 1.35 5.85 1.39
CA LEU A 122 0.32 5.22 2.20
C LEU A 122 -0.04 3.83 1.64
N GLY A 123 -0.12 3.69 0.32
CA GLY A 123 -0.35 2.43 -0.36
C GLY A 123 0.76 1.42 -0.14
N GLN A 124 2.03 1.82 -0.24
CA GLN A 124 3.17 0.96 0.05
C GLN A 124 3.21 0.51 1.51
N SER A 125 2.97 1.43 2.45
CA SER A 125 2.88 1.12 3.88
C SER A 125 1.76 0.12 4.17
N THR A 126 0.56 0.34 3.61
CA THR A 126 -0.58 -0.55 3.77
C THR A 126 -0.33 -1.93 3.15
N ASN A 127 0.31 -1.98 1.98
CA ASN A 127 0.69 -3.22 1.33
C ASN A 127 1.66 -4.05 2.19
N GLN A 128 2.69 -3.40 2.77
CA GLN A 128 3.62 -4.06 3.68
C GLN A 128 2.93 -4.57 4.95
N TYR A 129 2.02 -3.78 5.52
CA TYR A 129 1.22 -4.18 6.67
C TYR A 129 0.48 -5.50 6.40
N TYR A 130 -0.28 -5.57 5.31
CA TYR A 130 -1.03 -6.78 4.95
C TYR A 130 -0.14 -7.95 4.52
N ALA A 131 0.96 -7.69 3.80
CA ALA A 131 1.92 -8.73 3.40
C ALA A 131 2.54 -9.43 4.63
N ASN A 132 2.92 -8.65 5.65
CA ASN A 132 3.47 -9.19 6.89
C ASN A 132 2.44 -10.04 7.64
N GLY A 133 1.18 -9.62 7.68
CA GLY A 133 0.09 -10.42 8.27
C GLY A 133 -0.15 -11.73 7.53
N ALA A 134 -0.08 -11.72 6.20
CA ALA A 134 -0.31 -12.91 5.38
C ALA A 134 0.84 -13.93 5.49
N LEU A 135 2.07 -13.48 5.74
CA LEU A 135 3.23 -14.34 5.99
C LEU A 135 3.19 -14.92 7.41
N GLY A 136 2.88 -14.12 8.43
CA GLY A 136 2.83 -14.55 9.83
C GLY A 136 1.87 -15.73 10.05
N HIS A 137 0.67 -15.68 9.47
CA HIS A 137 -0.30 -16.77 9.58
C HIS A 137 0.19 -18.10 8.95
N ARG A 138 1.09 -18.06 7.95
CA ARG A 138 1.58 -19.28 7.30
C ARG A 138 2.70 -19.98 8.06
N PHE A 139 3.53 -19.25 8.80
CA PHE A 139 4.57 -19.87 9.62
C PHE A 139 4.03 -20.54 10.89
N HIS A 140 2.81 -20.19 11.32
CA HIS A 140 2.13 -20.86 12.44
C HIS A 140 1.33 -22.10 12.02
N GLN A 141 1.25 -22.43 10.73
CA GLN A 141 0.71 -23.74 10.34
C GLN A 141 1.77 -24.80 10.68
N PRO A 142 1.48 -25.75 11.59
CA PRO A 142 2.41 -26.83 11.85
C PRO A 142 2.65 -27.54 10.52
N VAL A 143 3.92 -27.65 10.13
CA VAL A 143 4.33 -28.52 9.03
C VAL A 143 3.80 -29.90 9.39
N GLN A 144 2.75 -30.37 8.71
CA GLN A 144 2.31 -31.74 8.87
C GLN A 144 3.50 -32.60 8.50
N PRO A 145 4.06 -33.39 9.44
CA PRO A 145 5.17 -34.26 9.10
C PRO A 145 4.69 -35.15 7.95
N ASP A 146 5.40 -35.06 6.83
CA ASP A 146 5.07 -35.79 5.61
C ASP A 146 4.82 -37.25 5.99
N GLN A 147 3.59 -37.71 5.76
CA GLN A 147 3.19 -39.11 5.97
C GLN A 147 4.09 -40.09 5.18
N GLU A 148 4.87 -39.55 4.24
CA GLU A 148 5.90 -40.21 3.46
C GLU A 148 7.04 -40.79 4.32
N SER A 149 7.38 -40.22 5.49
CA SER A 149 8.38 -40.84 6.39
C SER A 149 7.85 -42.08 7.11
N ILE A 150 6.53 -42.20 7.25
CA ILE A 150 5.90 -43.36 7.89
C ILE A 150 5.91 -44.56 6.94
N ASN A 151 5.88 -44.34 5.62
CA ASN A 151 5.78 -45.45 4.66
C ASN A 151 7.14 -46.02 4.21
N HIS A 152 8.26 -45.34 4.49
CA HIS A 152 9.60 -45.83 4.15
C HIS A 152 10.36 -46.49 5.32
N GLY A 153 9.70 -46.72 6.45
CA GLY A 153 10.24 -47.48 7.58
C GLY A 153 9.89 -48.98 7.60
N HIS A 154 9.10 -49.46 6.65
CA HIS A 154 8.79 -50.88 6.50
C HIS A 154 9.29 -51.36 5.15
N LEU A 155 10.53 -51.86 5.12
CA LEU A 155 11.09 -52.97 4.33
C LEU A 155 12.62 -52.97 4.52
#